data_AF-A0A7W5YDW8-F1
#
_entry.id   AF-A0A7W5YDW8-F1
#
_cell.length_a   1.000
_cell.length_b   1.000
_cell.length_c   1.000
_cell.angle_alpha   90.00
_cell.angle_beta   90.00
_cell.angle_gamma   90.00
#
_symmetry.space_group_name_H-M   'P 1'
#
loop_
_entity.id
_entity.type
_entity.pdbx_description
1 polymer ?
#
loop_
_entity_poly.entity_id
_entity_poly.type
_entity_poly.pdbx_seq_one_letter_code
_entity_poly.pdbx_strand_id
1 'polypeptide(L)' 'MRADDLPALHSFALGLEKDKQAVIAGLTLPYSNGPMEGTNTKVKLLKRQMYGRASFALLRQRILLS' A
#
# COMPACT_ATOMS: atom_id res chain seq x y z
N MET A 1 -24.62 -7.54 -17.79
CA MET A 1 -23.25 -7.86 -18.26
C MET A 1 -22.65 -6.58 -18.80
N ARG A 2 -21.45 -6.19 -18.35
CA ARG A 2 -20.77 -5.01 -18.90
C ARG A 2 -20.48 -5.25 -20.38
N ALA A 3 -20.68 -4.23 -21.21
CA ALA A 3 -20.80 -4.35 -22.66
C ALA A 3 -19.45 -4.50 -23.39
N ASP A 4 -18.34 -4.18 -22.73
CA ASP A 4 -17.00 -4.10 -23.33
C ASP A 4 -16.09 -5.22 -22.78
N ASP A 5 -15.20 -5.78 -23.61
CA ASP A 5 -14.26 -6.82 -23.18
C ASP A 5 -13.00 -6.22 -22.52
N LEU A 6 -13.18 -5.64 -21.33
CA LEU A 6 -12.11 -5.01 -20.54
C LEU A 6 -12.01 -5.62 -19.13
N PRO A 7 -11.46 -6.83 -18.99
CA PRO A 7 -11.46 -7.57 -17.72
C PRO A 7 -10.71 -6.87 -16.58
N ALA A 8 -9.65 -6.12 -16.90
CA ALA A 8 -8.89 -5.33 -15.92
C ALA A 8 -9.72 -4.17 -15.35
N LEU A 9 -10.41 -3.42 -16.21
CA LEU A 9 -11.30 -2.34 -15.79
C LEU A 9 -12.47 -2.88 -14.98
N HIS A 10 -12.98 -4.05 -15.37
CA HIS A 10 -14.07 -4.67 -14.65
C HIS A 10 -13.68 -5.04 -13.22
N SER A 11 -12.52 -5.66 -13.06
CA SER A 11 -11.97 -6.04 -11.76
C SER A 11 -11.68 -4.81 -10.89
N PHE A 12 -11.14 -3.75 -11.48
CA PHE A 12 -10.89 -2.49 -10.78
C PHE A 12 -12.21 -1.88 -10.23
N ALA A 13 -13.22 -1.75 -11.08
CA ALA A 13 -14.51 -1.17 -10.67
C ALA A 13 -15.22 -2.04 -9.61
N LEU A 14 -15.11 -3.36 -9.68
CA LEU A 14 -15.61 -4.27 -8.65
C LEU A 14 -14.88 -4.08 -7.30
N GLY A 15 -13.57 -3.87 -7.35
CA GLY A 15 -12.78 -3.54 -6.16
C GLY A 15 -13.23 -2.24 -5.51
N LEU A 16 -13.42 -1.18 -6.30
CA LEU A 16 -13.93 0.11 -5.81
C LEU A 16 -15.32 -0.01 -5.19
N GLU A 17 -16.20 -0.81 -5.80
CA GLU A 17 -17.56 -1.00 -5.29
C GLU A 17 -17.55 -1.79 -3.96
N LYS A 18 -16.69 -2.80 -3.84
CA LYS A 18 -16.48 -3.55 -2.60
C LYS A 18 -15.97 -2.64 -1.47
N ASP A 19 -15.06 -1.73 -1.78
CA ASP A 19 -14.42 -0.84 -0.80
C ASP A 19 -15.05 0.56 -0.75
N LYS A 20 -16.28 0.72 -1.27
CA LYS A 20 -16.96 2.01 -1.45
C LYS A 20 -16.95 2.91 -0.21
N GLN A 21 -17.18 2.34 0.97
CA GLN A 21 -17.18 3.10 2.22
C GLN A 21 -15.79 3.67 2.55
N ALA A 22 -14.73 2.89 2.36
CA ALA A 22 -13.36 3.33 2.56
C ALA A 22 -12.96 4.41 1.56
N VAL A 23 -13.38 4.29 0.29
CA VAL A 23 -13.15 5.29 -0.76
C VAL A 23 -13.82 6.62 -0.40
N ILE A 24 -15.11 6.58 0.00
CA ILE A 24 -15.83 7.79 0.42
C ILE A 24 -15.17 8.44 1.63
N ALA A 25 -14.81 7.64 2.65
CA ALA A 25 -14.14 8.13 3.83
C ALA A 25 -12.78 8.77 3.51
N GLY A 26 -11.98 8.17 2.63
CA GLY A 26 -10.70 8.71 2.19
C GLY A 26 -10.81 10.02 1.38
N LEU A 27 -11.96 10.28 0.75
CA LEU A 27 -12.21 11.53 0.02
C LEU A 27 -12.89 12.61 0.87
N THR A 28 -13.60 12.23 1.93
CA THR A 28 -14.41 13.14 2.74
C THR A 28 -13.70 13.59 4.00
N LEU A 29 -12.90 12.71 4.62
CA LEU A 29 -12.21 12.99 5.85
C LEU A 29 -10.90 13.74 5.58
N PRO A 30 -10.45 14.61 6.50
CA PRO A 30 -9.17 15.31 6.36
C PRO A 30 -7.95 14.42 6.62
N TYR A 31 -8.16 13.12 6.89
CA TYR A 31 -7.09 12.18 7.19
C TYR A 31 -6.48 11.62 5.92
N SER A 32 -5.15 11.60 5.85
CA SER A 32 -4.41 10.98 4.76
C SER A 32 -3.64 9.75 5.22
N ASN A 33 -3.46 8.79 4.32
CA ASN A 33 -2.61 7.63 4.56
C ASN A 33 -1.11 7.93 4.37
N GLY A 34 -0.75 9.19 4.11
CA GLY A 34 0.62 9.63 3.80
C GLY A 34 1.68 9.21 4.83
N PRO A 35 1.44 9.34 6.16
CA PRO A 35 2.40 8.88 7.16
C PRO A 35 2.69 7.36 7.11
N MET A 36 1.66 6.56 6.85
CA MET A 36 1.79 5.10 6.72
C MET A 36 2.52 4.73 5.44
N GLU A 37 2.24 5.43 4.33
CA GLU A 37 2.95 5.25 3.06
C GLU A 37 4.42 5.65 3.16
N GLY A 38 4.71 6.74 3.88
CA GLY A 38 6.07 7.16 4.21
C GLY A 38 6.82 6.10 5.03
N THR A 39 6.16 5.54 6.04
CA THR A 39 6.71 4.43 6.85
C THR A 39 7.02 3.21 5.98
N ASN A 40 6.08 2.79 5.13
CA ASN A 40 6.28 1.69 4.19
C ASN A 40 7.45 1.96 3.23
N THR A 41 7.60 3.20 2.77
CA THR A 41 8.71 3.61 1.90
C THR A 41 10.05 3.55 2.64
N LYS A 42 10.12 4.05 3.88
CA LYS A 42 11.32 3.94 4.74
C LYS A 42 11.72 2.48 4.95
N VAL A 43 10.76 1.61 5.27
CA VAL A 43 11.02 0.17 5.48
C VAL A 43 11.54 -0.49 4.19
N LYS A 44 10.91 -0.22 3.03
CA LYS A 44 11.36 -0.75 1.73
C LYS A 44 12.77 -0.24 1.39
N LEU A 45 13.06 1.03 1.65
CA LEU A 45 14.37 1.62 1.44
C LEU A 45 15.44 0.94 2.30
N LEU A 46 15.20 0.80 3.60
CA LEU A 46 16.12 0.13 4.52
C LEU A 46 16.40 -1.31 4.08
N LYS A 47 15.37 -2.07 3.69
CA LYS A 47 15.54 -3.41 3.13
C LYS A 47 16.37 -3.41 1.84
N ARG A 48 16.14 -2.44 0.94
CA ARG A 48 16.88 -2.32 -0.34
C ARG A 48 18.36 -1.96 -0.12
N GLN A 49 18.67 -1.07 0.82
CA GLN A 49 20.05 -0.74 1.21
C GLN A 49 20.84 -1.94 1.73
N MET A 50 20.16 -2.98 2.19
CA MET A 50 20.80 -4.20 2.69
C MET A 50 21.11 -5.21 1.58
N TYR A 51 20.78 -4.92 0.32
CA TYR A 51 21.11 -5.75 -0.85
C TYR A 51 20.77 -7.25 -0.68
N GLY A 52 19.61 -7.56 -0.10
CA GLY A 52 19.16 -8.94 0.12
C GLY A 52 19.83 -9.67 1.28
N ARG A 53 20.76 -9.05 2.01
CA ARG A 53 21.48 -9.64 3.15
C ARG A 53 20.70 -9.55 4.48
N ALA A 54 19.46 -9.06 4.43
CA ALA A 54 18.63 -8.84 5.60
C ALA A 54 17.75 -10.05 5.90
N SER A 55 18.13 -10.86 6.88
CA SER A 55 17.16 -11.73 7.54
C SER A 55 16.10 -10.87 8.26
N PHE A 56 14.93 -11.43 8.56
CA PHE A 56 13.87 -10.69 9.25
C PHE A 56 14.35 -10.06 10.57
N ALA A 57 15.13 -10.81 11.36
CA ALA A 57 15.71 -10.32 12.61
C ALA A 57 16.62 -9.09 12.39
N LEU A 58 17.48 -9.14 11.36
CA LEU A 58 18.40 -8.05 11.04
C LEU A 58 17.66 -6.82 10.49
N LEU A 59 16.63 -7.03 9.65
CA LEU A 59 15.78 -5.92 9.16
C LEU A 59 15.03 -5.27 10.32
N ARG A 60 14.48 -6.05 11.25
CA ARG A 60 13.79 -5.53 12.44
C ARG A 60 14.72 -4.68 13.30
N GLN A 61 15.93 -5.18 13.59
CA GLN A 61 16.93 -4.41 14.32
C GLN A 61 17.25 -3.09 13.61
N ARG A 62 17.45 -3.11 12.29
CA ARG A 62 17.76 -1.91 11.51
C ARG A 62 16.59 -0.90 11.50
N ILE A 63 15.35 -1.35 11.48
CA ILE A 63 14.18 -0.46 11.57
C ILE A 63 14.11 0.21 12.95
N LEU A 64 14.31 -0.56 14.03
CA LEU A 64 14.24 -0.04 15.41
C LEU A 64 15.36 0.93 15.75
N LEU A 65 16.50 0.84 15.06
CA LEU A 65 17.67 1.70 15.25
C LEU A 65 17.73 2.87 14.25
N SER A 66 16.69 3.08 13.43
CA SER A 66 16.65 4.08 12.33
C SER A 66 15.78 5.30 12.59
#